data_AF-A0A0F8DFY2-F1
#
_entry.id   AF-A0A0F8DFY2-F1
#
_cell.length_a   1.000
_cell.length_b   1.000
_cell.length_c   1.000
_cell.angle_alpha   90.00
_cell.angle_beta   90.00
_cell.angle_gamma   90.00
#
_symmetry.space_group_name_H-M   'P 1'
#
loop_
_entity.id
_entity.type
_entity.pdbx_description
1 polymer ?
#
loop_
_entity_poly.entity_id
_entity_poly.type
_entity_poly.pdbx_seq_one_letter_code
_entity_poly.pdbx_strand_id
1 'polypeptide(L)'
;MKSFASLLLLGAPALASILWDGRFNDMTSSADLGKWSWSTPVGSYQYYIHGSGEVTEYVNLSADYKNPADTGSNQGAKITLTNTAYWNGQNMRRTELIPQTTAAINKGKVTYHFSMMRSETNAPSIFREHQIAFFESHFCEMKYGWLSGESGESNPNLQFFAASKSQWKAEWAAGVWHNIAYEIDFDGNTVAFWHSTGSDPLTKVVDAVSVTATSDGKDWHLGVLELQRTGYEDADEDFYFSSVYIEDGEVTTGFPAGGSTGGSPGGSAPSSAASSASATSAPTAATPAVATPAVATPAVANTPAGTTPAVNTPAANPEYPAPTTLSTVTSSAAPANTPAVPEKVNTPATGPSSTGGSYPSSSKTPSTCARRRSLRNKRASKWA
;
A
#
# COMPACT_ATOMS: atom_id res chain seq x y z
N MET A 1 53.83 29.80 15.89
CA MET A 1 52.77 29.14 15.10
C MET A 1 51.67 28.72 16.05
N LYS A 2 50.51 29.39 16.01
CA LYS A 2 49.37 29.08 16.89
C LYS A 2 48.51 28.04 16.18
N SER A 3 48.53 26.81 16.69
CA SER A 3 47.72 25.72 16.15
C SER A 3 46.26 25.95 16.55
N PHE A 4 45.39 26.19 15.57
CA PHE A 4 43.95 26.15 15.76
C PHE A 4 43.51 24.69 15.65
N ALA A 5 43.15 24.09 16.78
CA ALA A 5 42.47 22.81 16.81
C ALA A 5 41.01 23.04 16.37
N SER A 6 40.68 22.64 15.13
CA SER A 6 39.29 22.52 14.68
C SER A 6 38.62 21.39 15.46
N LEU A 7 37.71 21.75 16.36
CA LEU A 7 36.82 20.82 17.02
C LEU A 7 35.74 20.39 16.00
N LEU A 8 35.93 19.21 15.39
CA LEU A 8 34.94 18.58 14.55
C LEU A 8 33.79 18.09 15.44
N LEU A 9 32.67 18.81 15.45
CA LEU A 9 31.45 18.38 16.12
C LEU A 9 30.82 17.29 15.23
N LEU A 10 31.10 16.01 15.52
CA LEU A 10 30.31 14.92 14.96
C LEU A 10 28.90 15.03 15.56
N GLY A 11 27.93 15.49 14.77
CA GLY A 11 26.52 15.39 15.14
C GLY A 11 26.16 13.92 15.32
N ALA A 12 25.61 13.56 16.48
CA ALA A 12 25.03 12.24 16.66
C ALA A 12 23.88 12.06 15.65
N PRO A 13 23.76 10.91 14.98
CA PRO A 13 22.60 10.64 14.13
C PRO A 13 21.34 10.80 14.99
N ALA A 14 20.37 11.54 14.48
CA ALA A 14 19.07 11.63 15.12
C ALA A 14 18.45 10.22 15.09
N LEU A 15 18.24 9.64 16.27
CA LEU A 15 17.52 8.36 16.38
C LEU A 15 16.13 8.52 15.76
N ALA A 16 15.72 7.55 14.95
CA ALA A 16 14.39 7.54 14.34
C ALA A 16 13.30 7.63 15.41
N SER A 17 12.32 8.51 15.21
CA SER A 17 11.13 8.59 16.05
C SER A 17 9.95 8.00 15.31
N ILE A 18 9.20 7.11 15.95
CA ILE A 18 7.91 6.66 15.46
C ILE A 18 6.95 7.86 15.50
N LEU A 19 6.48 8.31 14.33
CA LEU A 19 5.51 9.38 14.15
C LEU A 19 4.08 8.88 14.35
N TRP A 20 3.82 7.64 13.94
CA TRP A 20 2.53 6.96 14.07
C TRP A 20 2.76 5.45 14.21
N ASP A 21 2.01 4.82 15.11
CA ASP A 21 2.14 3.40 15.45
C ASP A 21 0.85 2.66 15.09
N GLY A 22 0.96 1.77 14.09
CA GLY A 22 -0.12 0.93 13.59
C GLY A 22 0.03 -0.54 13.99
N ARG A 23 0.88 -0.89 14.96
CA ARG A 23 1.16 -2.29 15.32
C ARG A 23 0.04 -3.02 16.05
N PHE A 24 -1.16 -2.43 16.12
CA PHE A 24 -2.34 -2.95 16.82
C PHE A 24 -2.13 -3.25 18.31
N ASN A 25 -1.05 -2.74 18.91
CA ASN A 25 -0.71 -2.96 20.32
C ASN A 25 -1.69 -2.28 21.29
N ASP A 26 -2.42 -1.27 20.82
CA ASP A 26 -3.48 -0.55 21.52
C ASP A 26 -4.86 -1.23 21.41
N MET A 27 -4.95 -2.35 20.68
CA MET A 27 -6.18 -3.10 20.45
C MET A 27 -6.16 -4.45 21.16
N THR A 28 -7.31 -4.87 21.66
CA THR A 28 -7.54 -6.23 22.17
C THR A 28 -8.01 -7.16 21.07
N SER A 29 -8.81 -6.64 20.14
CA SER A 29 -9.32 -7.36 18.97
C SER A 29 -9.69 -6.37 17.87
N SER A 30 -9.95 -6.86 16.65
CA SER A 30 -10.37 -6.00 15.54
C SER A 30 -11.67 -5.26 15.80
N ALA A 31 -12.54 -5.72 16.72
CA ALA A 31 -13.74 -4.99 17.12
C ALA A 31 -13.44 -3.57 17.64
N ASP A 32 -12.23 -3.30 18.11
CA ASP A 32 -11.80 -1.96 18.52
C ASP A 32 -11.75 -0.96 17.36
N LEU A 33 -11.61 -1.42 16.10
CA LEU A 33 -11.74 -0.58 14.90
C LEU A 33 -13.14 0.06 14.81
N GLY A 34 -14.17 -0.61 15.32
CA GLY A 34 -15.54 -0.09 15.36
C GLY A 34 -15.74 1.10 16.31
N LYS A 35 -14.73 1.46 17.12
CA LYS A 35 -14.77 2.66 17.98
C LYS A 35 -14.51 3.94 17.18
N TRP A 36 -13.85 3.84 16.04
CA TRP A 36 -13.61 4.97 15.15
C TRP A 36 -14.88 5.35 14.38
N SER A 37 -15.10 6.65 14.18
CA SER A 37 -16.07 7.17 13.24
C SER A 37 -15.69 8.58 12.80
N TRP A 38 -16.31 9.10 11.74
CA TRP A 38 -16.11 10.49 11.31
C TRP A 38 -16.38 11.53 12.40
N SER A 39 -17.33 11.26 13.30
CA SER A 39 -17.65 12.15 14.43
C SER A 39 -16.77 11.88 15.67
N THR A 40 -16.18 10.69 15.76
CA THR A 40 -15.33 10.25 16.88
C THR A 40 -14.05 9.60 16.32
N PRO A 41 -13.12 10.38 15.76
CA PRO A 41 -11.94 9.86 15.06
C PRO A 41 -10.84 9.46 16.07
N VAL A 42 -11.10 8.41 16.84
CA VAL A 42 -10.22 7.87 17.90
C VAL A 42 -9.51 6.59 17.45
N GLY A 43 -8.45 6.20 18.16
CA GLY A 43 -7.64 5.03 17.82
C GLY A 43 -6.57 5.34 16.76
N SER A 44 -5.81 4.31 16.40
CA SER A 44 -4.69 4.39 15.45
C SER A 44 -5.11 4.31 13.98
N TYR A 45 -6.32 3.82 13.69
CA TYR A 45 -6.82 3.61 12.33
C TYR A 45 -8.20 4.22 12.09
N GLN A 46 -8.38 4.77 10.88
CA GLN A 46 -9.68 5.00 10.28
C GLN A 46 -10.16 3.70 9.63
N TYR A 47 -11.43 3.37 9.84
CA TYR A 47 -12.04 2.14 9.32
C TYR A 47 -13.39 2.47 8.69
N TYR A 48 -13.39 2.63 7.36
CA TYR A 48 -14.61 2.91 6.59
C TYR A 48 -14.61 2.32 5.18
N ILE A 49 -13.48 1.83 4.68
CA ILE A 49 -13.35 1.20 3.36
C ILE A 49 -13.43 -0.31 3.55
N HIS A 50 -14.65 -0.80 3.65
CA HIS A 50 -14.98 -2.20 3.85
C HIS A 50 -16.36 -2.52 3.28
N GLY A 51 -16.71 -3.81 3.26
CA GLY A 51 -18.02 -4.30 2.85
C GLY A 51 -19.13 -4.07 3.89
N SER A 52 -20.31 -4.63 3.65
CA SER A 52 -21.48 -4.43 4.53
C SER A 52 -21.53 -5.33 5.78
N GLY A 53 -20.60 -6.28 5.90
CA GLY A 53 -20.49 -7.23 6.99
C GLY A 53 -19.85 -6.65 8.24
N GLU A 54 -19.75 -7.49 9.27
CA GLU A 54 -19.11 -7.13 10.55
C GLU A 54 -17.60 -6.98 10.39
N VAL A 55 -16.94 -6.21 11.27
CA VAL A 55 -15.48 -6.02 11.24
C VAL A 55 -14.71 -7.34 11.17
N THR A 56 -15.16 -8.36 11.93
CA THR A 56 -14.50 -9.67 12.02
C THR A 56 -14.62 -10.51 10.74
N GLU A 57 -15.46 -10.11 9.79
CA GLU A 57 -15.46 -10.69 8.45
C GLU A 57 -14.21 -10.28 7.65
N TYR A 58 -13.70 -9.07 7.89
CA TYR A 58 -12.67 -8.44 7.07
C TYR A 58 -11.32 -8.28 7.78
N VAL A 59 -11.33 -8.06 9.10
CA VAL A 59 -10.11 -7.84 9.87
C VAL A 59 -10.16 -8.69 11.12
N ASN A 60 -9.12 -9.49 11.35
CA ASN A 60 -8.96 -10.30 12.55
C ASN A 60 -7.55 -10.14 13.11
N LEU A 61 -7.42 -10.02 14.42
CA LEU A 61 -6.13 -9.87 15.08
C LEU A 61 -5.73 -11.14 15.83
N SER A 62 -4.48 -11.56 15.70
CA SER A 62 -3.91 -12.69 16.44
C SER A 62 -2.40 -12.59 16.56
N ALA A 63 -1.83 -13.17 17.62
CA ALA A 63 -0.38 -13.36 17.76
C ALA A 63 0.21 -14.26 16.65
N ASP A 64 -0.61 -15.10 16.02
CA ASP A 64 -0.19 -15.98 14.91
C ASP A 64 -0.15 -15.25 13.55
N TYR A 65 -0.70 -14.03 13.48
CA TYR A 65 -0.84 -13.27 12.23
C TYR A 65 0.27 -12.24 12.03
N LYS A 66 1.36 -12.30 12.81
CA LYS A 66 2.51 -11.40 12.69
C LYS A 66 3.78 -12.11 12.26
N ASN A 67 4.77 -11.32 11.83
CA ASN A 67 6.12 -11.81 11.69
C ASN A 67 6.62 -12.27 13.07
N PRO A 68 7.01 -13.56 13.24
CA PRO A 68 7.48 -14.05 14.53
C PRO A 68 8.79 -13.38 14.99
N ALA A 69 9.57 -12.80 14.08
CA ALA A 69 10.76 -12.03 14.42
C ALA A 69 10.43 -10.63 14.99
N ASP A 70 9.23 -10.11 14.74
CA ASP A 70 8.77 -8.85 15.30
C ASP A 70 8.29 -9.05 16.73
N THR A 71 9.17 -8.82 17.69
CA THR A 71 8.82 -8.80 19.12
C THR A 71 8.15 -7.50 19.56
N GLY A 72 8.10 -6.48 18.70
CA GLY A 72 7.49 -5.19 18.97
C GLY A 72 5.98 -5.15 18.74
N SER A 73 5.44 -6.06 17.94
CA SER A 73 4.00 -6.24 17.75
C SER A 73 3.46 -7.38 18.63
N ASN A 74 2.37 -7.15 19.35
CA ASN A 74 1.68 -8.15 20.17
C ASN A 74 0.87 -9.12 19.31
N GLN A 75 0.37 -8.63 18.17
CA GLN A 75 -0.50 -9.34 17.25
C GLN A 75 -0.30 -8.76 15.85
N GLY A 76 -0.65 -9.54 14.83
CA GLY A 76 -0.78 -9.06 13.47
C GLY A 76 -2.24 -9.08 13.04
N ALA A 77 -2.51 -8.51 11.88
CA ALA A 77 -3.83 -8.44 11.28
C ALA A 77 -3.92 -9.40 10.09
N LYS A 78 -4.94 -10.24 10.08
CA LYS A 78 -5.43 -10.90 8.87
C LYS A 78 -6.50 -10.00 8.26
N ILE A 79 -6.20 -9.46 7.08
CA ILE A 79 -7.12 -8.73 6.21
C ILE A 79 -7.70 -9.72 5.22
N THR A 80 -9.02 -9.77 5.14
CA THR A 80 -9.76 -10.74 4.32
C THR A 80 -10.61 -9.99 3.30
N LEU A 81 -10.46 -10.34 2.03
CA LEU A 81 -11.45 -10.01 1.03
C LEU A 81 -12.45 -11.17 0.96
N THR A 82 -13.73 -10.93 1.20
CA THR A 82 -14.82 -11.89 0.98
C THR A 82 -15.64 -11.48 -0.25
N ASN A 83 -16.70 -12.24 -0.56
CA ASN A 83 -17.69 -11.85 -1.57
C ASN A 83 -18.54 -10.63 -1.18
N THR A 84 -18.44 -10.13 0.06
CA THR A 84 -19.15 -8.92 0.51
C THR A 84 -18.25 -7.70 0.63
N ALA A 85 -16.94 -7.83 0.40
CA ALA A 85 -15.93 -6.79 0.57
C ALA A 85 -15.99 -5.68 -0.49
N TYR A 86 -17.19 -5.19 -0.83
CA TYR A 86 -17.43 -4.15 -1.80
C TYR A 86 -17.84 -2.87 -1.09
N TRP A 87 -17.01 -1.83 -1.22
CA TRP A 87 -17.27 -0.54 -0.59
C TRP A 87 -18.02 0.40 -1.55
N ASN A 88 -19.05 1.08 -1.03
CA ASN A 88 -19.71 2.21 -1.71
C ASN A 88 -20.22 1.90 -3.14
N GLY A 89 -20.70 0.68 -3.38
CA GLY A 89 -21.23 0.24 -4.68
C GLY A 89 -20.18 0.13 -5.79
N GLN A 90 -18.89 0.13 -5.43
CA GLN A 90 -17.80 -0.12 -6.37
C GLN A 90 -17.80 -1.59 -6.82
N ASN A 91 -17.06 -1.86 -7.89
CA ASN A 91 -16.87 -3.20 -8.46
C ASN A 91 -15.50 -3.82 -8.11
N MET A 92 -14.70 -3.13 -7.30
CA MET A 92 -13.45 -3.63 -6.73
C MET A 92 -13.70 -4.15 -5.31
N ARG A 93 -13.06 -5.27 -4.95
CA ARG A 93 -13.05 -5.75 -3.56
C ARG A 93 -12.03 -4.94 -2.77
N ARG A 94 -12.41 -4.48 -1.57
CA ARG A 94 -11.60 -3.57 -0.75
C ARG A 94 -11.76 -3.89 0.72
N THR A 95 -10.64 -3.97 1.43
CA THR A 95 -10.58 -3.90 2.89
C THR A 95 -9.31 -3.14 3.24
N GLU A 96 -9.48 -1.90 3.70
CA GLU A 96 -8.39 -0.95 3.86
C GLU A 96 -8.53 -0.20 5.18
N LEU A 97 -7.40 -0.06 5.88
CA LEU A 97 -7.23 0.78 7.06
C LEU A 97 -6.37 1.99 6.68
N ILE A 98 -6.71 3.16 7.19
CA ILE A 98 -5.95 4.39 6.95
C ILE A 98 -5.42 4.91 8.29
N PRO A 99 -4.19 5.44 8.38
CA PRO A 99 -3.72 6.07 9.62
C PRO A 99 -4.68 7.14 10.16
N GLN A 100 -5.03 7.02 11.44
CA GLN A 100 -5.69 8.08 12.21
C GLN A 100 -4.62 8.83 13.00
N THR A 101 -4.16 9.97 12.48
CA THR A 101 -3.09 10.74 13.11
C THR A 101 -3.20 12.24 12.84
N THR A 102 -2.47 13.01 13.63
CA THR A 102 -2.18 14.45 13.40
C THR A 102 -0.69 14.71 13.15
N ALA A 103 0.15 13.67 13.22
CA ALA A 103 1.57 13.76 12.92
C ALA A 103 1.80 14.08 11.44
N ALA A 104 2.93 14.71 11.14
CA ALA A 104 3.31 15.13 9.79
C ALA A 104 3.85 13.95 8.95
N ILE A 105 3.06 12.88 8.82
CA ILE A 105 3.45 11.66 8.08
C ILE A 105 3.58 11.87 6.56
N ASN A 106 3.25 13.06 6.06
CA ASN A 106 3.30 13.46 4.65
C ASN A 106 4.25 14.65 4.40
N LYS A 107 5.28 14.84 5.25
CA LYS A 107 6.22 15.97 5.17
C LYS A 107 7.66 15.52 5.32
N GLY A 108 8.56 16.20 4.60
CA GLY A 108 9.99 15.89 4.64
C GLY A 108 10.26 14.44 4.25
N LYS A 109 11.30 13.86 4.86
CA LYS A 109 11.65 12.45 4.67
C LYS A 109 11.11 11.59 5.80
N VAL A 110 10.27 10.62 5.46
CA VAL A 110 9.66 9.67 6.39
C VAL A 110 9.68 8.27 5.81
N THR A 111 9.60 7.27 6.68
CA THR A 111 9.64 5.87 6.29
C THR A 111 8.37 5.15 6.73
N TYR A 112 7.64 4.57 5.77
CA TYR A 112 6.44 3.79 6.01
C TYR A 112 6.80 2.31 6.06
N HIS A 113 6.69 1.72 7.25
CA HIS A 113 7.02 0.31 7.51
C HIS A 113 5.77 -0.55 7.55
N PHE A 114 5.89 -1.75 6.99
CA PHE A 114 4.94 -2.84 7.17
C PHE A 114 5.59 -4.17 6.78
N SER A 115 5.17 -5.23 7.42
CA SER A 115 5.48 -6.60 7.01
C SER A 115 4.23 -7.23 6.43
N MET A 116 4.36 -8.04 5.38
CA MET A 116 3.23 -8.74 4.77
C MET A 116 3.54 -10.20 4.41
N MET A 117 2.53 -11.06 4.45
CA MET A 117 2.62 -12.49 4.14
C MET A 117 1.28 -12.99 3.56
N ARG A 118 1.32 -14.08 2.79
CA ARG A 118 0.14 -14.85 2.38
C ARG A 118 0.27 -16.31 2.78
N SER A 119 -0.84 -16.99 3.03
CA SER A 119 -0.88 -18.45 3.23
C SER A 119 -1.21 -19.20 1.93
N GLU A 120 -1.22 -20.54 1.99
CA GLU A 120 -1.82 -21.38 0.96
C GLU A 120 -3.34 -21.42 1.07
N THR A 121 -3.88 -21.38 2.29
CA THR A 121 -5.31 -21.20 2.53
C THR A 121 -5.74 -19.79 2.13
N ASN A 122 -6.85 -19.66 1.41
CA ASN A 122 -7.38 -18.38 0.93
C ASN A 122 -6.28 -17.53 0.26
N ALA A 123 -5.44 -18.16 -0.56
CA ALA A 123 -4.31 -17.47 -1.17
C ALA A 123 -4.81 -16.40 -2.14
N PRO A 124 -4.20 -15.20 -2.14
CA PRO A 124 -4.54 -14.16 -3.09
C PRO A 124 -4.46 -14.63 -4.54
N SER A 125 -5.39 -14.18 -5.38
CA SER A 125 -5.49 -14.65 -6.76
C SER A 125 -4.29 -14.21 -7.59
N ILE A 126 -3.59 -15.17 -8.21
CA ILE A 126 -2.56 -14.85 -9.22
C ILE A 126 -3.15 -14.35 -10.54
N PHE A 127 -4.48 -14.37 -10.69
CA PHE A 127 -5.19 -14.06 -11.92
C PHE A 127 -5.86 -12.70 -11.92
N ARG A 128 -5.80 -11.95 -10.81
CA ARG A 128 -6.42 -10.63 -10.67
C ARG A 128 -5.42 -9.63 -10.12
N GLU A 129 -5.57 -8.37 -10.50
CA GLU A 129 -4.68 -7.31 -10.04
C GLU A 129 -5.06 -6.92 -8.61
N HIS A 130 -4.06 -6.96 -7.74
CA HIS A 130 -4.12 -6.44 -6.38
C HIS A 130 -3.28 -5.19 -6.26
N GLN A 131 -3.80 -4.18 -5.57
CA GLN A 131 -3.11 -2.98 -5.14
C GLN A 131 -3.07 -3.03 -3.62
N ILE A 132 -1.87 -3.00 -3.05
CA ILE A 132 -1.61 -3.34 -1.64
C ILE A 132 -0.73 -2.25 -1.02
N ALA A 133 -1.08 -1.83 0.20
CA ALA A 133 -0.31 -0.82 0.95
C ALA A 133 -0.02 0.43 0.09
N PHE A 134 -1.06 0.98 -0.55
CA PHE A 134 -0.95 2.01 -1.59
C PHE A 134 -1.33 3.40 -1.09
N PHE A 135 -0.77 4.45 -1.68
CA PHE A 135 -1.31 5.80 -1.52
C PHE A 135 -2.45 6.03 -2.52
N GLU A 136 -3.44 6.86 -2.20
CA GLU A 136 -4.60 7.17 -3.07
C GLU A 136 -4.19 7.66 -4.47
N SER A 137 -3.06 8.35 -4.60
CA SER A 137 -2.54 8.81 -5.89
C SER A 137 -1.71 7.75 -6.63
N HIS A 138 -1.48 6.58 -6.03
CA HIS A 138 -0.67 5.47 -6.55
C HIS A 138 0.76 5.89 -6.95
N PHE A 139 1.34 6.89 -6.28
CA PHE A 139 2.73 7.30 -6.57
C PHE A 139 3.72 6.19 -6.19
N CYS A 140 3.41 5.41 -5.15
CA CYS A 140 4.01 4.12 -4.85
C CYS A 140 2.99 3.16 -4.20
N GLU A 141 3.23 1.86 -4.39
CA GLU A 141 2.37 0.78 -3.90
C GLU A 141 3.05 -0.60 -4.08
N MET A 142 2.54 -1.62 -3.40
CA MET A 142 2.78 -3.00 -3.79
C MET A 142 1.67 -3.48 -4.73
N LYS A 143 2.00 -4.35 -5.68
CA LYS A 143 1.03 -5.05 -6.53
C LYS A 143 1.27 -6.55 -6.56
N TYR A 144 0.21 -7.31 -6.79
CA TYR A 144 0.27 -8.76 -6.94
C TYR A 144 -0.79 -9.26 -7.94
N GLY A 145 -0.56 -10.46 -8.47
CA GLY A 145 -1.43 -11.11 -9.43
C GLY A 145 -1.35 -10.46 -10.81
N TRP A 146 -2.18 -10.97 -11.73
CA TRP A 146 -2.19 -10.51 -13.11
C TRP A 146 -2.58 -9.03 -13.20
N LEU A 147 -1.64 -8.19 -13.64
CA LEU A 147 -1.84 -6.76 -13.81
C LEU A 147 -2.70 -6.47 -15.04
N SER A 148 -3.65 -5.55 -14.91
CA SER A 148 -4.56 -5.21 -16.00
C SER A 148 -3.80 -4.74 -17.24
N GLY A 149 -3.93 -5.50 -18.33
CA GLY A 149 -3.29 -5.22 -19.61
C GLY A 149 -1.89 -5.82 -19.76
N GLU A 150 -1.37 -6.57 -18.77
CA GLU A 150 -0.14 -7.33 -18.95
C GLU A 150 -0.34 -8.59 -19.79
N SER A 151 0.73 -9.04 -20.44
CA SER A 151 0.73 -10.28 -21.20
C SER A 151 0.63 -11.51 -20.29
N GLY A 152 -0.07 -12.55 -20.75
CA GLY A 152 -0.24 -13.80 -20.01
C GLY A 152 -1.57 -13.83 -19.25
N GLU A 153 -1.75 -14.88 -18.45
CA GLU A 153 -3.00 -15.13 -17.74
C GLU A 153 -2.85 -15.06 -16.22
N SER A 154 -1.63 -15.14 -15.70
CA SER A 154 -1.34 -15.10 -14.26
C SER A 154 0.02 -14.47 -13.98
N ASN A 155 0.21 -13.99 -12.76
CA ASN A 155 1.48 -13.47 -12.29
C ASN A 155 1.68 -13.76 -10.79
N PRO A 156 2.62 -14.65 -10.42
CA PRO A 156 2.86 -15.03 -9.03
C PRO A 156 3.82 -14.08 -8.29
N ASN A 157 4.19 -12.94 -8.88
CA ASN A 157 5.16 -12.04 -8.27
C ASN A 157 4.49 -10.94 -7.44
N LEU A 158 4.99 -10.73 -6.24
CA LEU A 158 4.82 -9.49 -5.49
C LEU A 158 5.75 -8.43 -6.08
N GLN A 159 5.23 -7.23 -6.33
CA GLN A 159 5.93 -6.18 -7.07
C GLN A 159 5.84 -4.85 -6.34
N PHE A 160 6.95 -4.12 -6.25
CA PHE A 160 6.94 -2.74 -5.81
C PHE A 160 6.83 -1.82 -7.02
N PHE A 161 5.84 -0.95 -7.00
CA PHE A 161 5.60 0.06 -8.01
C PHE A 161 5.96 1.45 -7.49
N ALA A 162 6.66 2.21 -8.33
CA ALA A 162 6.84 3.65 -8.16
C ALA A 162 6.71 4.34 -9.52
N ALA A 163 6.06 5.50 -9.55
CA ALA A 163 5.71 6.21 -10.79
C ALA A 163 5.00 5.30 -11.81
N SER A 164 4.07 4.48 -11.32
CA SER A 164 3.27 3.52 -12.10
C SER A 164 4.10 2.48 -12.88
N LYS A 165 5.33 2.19 -12.42
CA LYS A 165 6.22 1.18 -13.01
C LYS A 165 6.74 0.25 -11.93
N SER A 166 6.79 -1.04 -12.25
CA SER A 166 7.45 -2.05 -11.43
C SER A 166 8.95 -1.73 -11.35
N GLN A 167 9.44 -1.48 -10.13
CA GLN A 167 10.86 -1.21 -9.86
C GLN A 167 11.56 -2.43 -9.26
N TRP A 168 10.78 -3.30 -8.61
CA TRP A 168 11.25 -4.53 -8.00
C TRP A 168 10.15 -5.58 -8.05
N LYS A 169 10.54 -6.85 -8.13
CA LYS A 169 9.64 -7.98 -8.00
C LYS A 169 10.34 -9.21 -7.42
N ALA A 170 9.57 -10.04 -6.73
CA ALA A 170 9.96 -11.38 -6.34
C ALA A 170 8.73 -12.30 -6.35
N GLU A 171 8.95 -13.61 -6.46
CA GLU A 171 7.88 -14.57 -6.24
C GLU A 171 7.32 -14.42 -4.82
N TRP A 172 6.00 -14.35 -4.67
CA TRP A 172 5.38 -14.28 -3.35
C TRP A 172 5.11 -15.70 -2.85
N ALA A 173 6.09 -16.31 -2.19
CA ALA A 173 5.92 -17.65 -1.62
C ALA A 173 5.02 -17.64 -0.38
N ALA A 174 4.21 -18.69 -0.20
CA ALA A 174 3.35 -18.83 0.97
C ALA A 174 4.17 -18.97 2.26
N GLY A 175 3.70 -18.37 3.35
CA GLY A 175 4.35 -18.43 4.66
C GLY A 175 5.64 -17.60 4.78
N VAL A 176 6.06 -16.90 3.72
CA VAL A 176 7.22 -16.01 3.76
C VAL A 176 6.77 -14.60 4.12
N TRP A 177 7.29 -14.09 5.23
CA TRP A 177 7.14 -12.68 5.60
C TRP A 177 8.06 -11.82 4.75
N HIS A 178 7.50 -10.82 4.08
CA HIS A 178 8.21 -9.76 3.39
C HIS A 178 8.16 -8.51 4.28
N ASN A 179 9.31 -8.05 4.74
CA ASN A 179 9.43 -6.81 5.52
C ASN A 179 9.71 -5.69 4.53
N ILE A 180 8.95 -4.60 4.61
CA ILE A 180 8.95 -3.53 3.61
C ILE A 180 9.05 -2.17 4.30
N ALA A 181 9.84 -1.29 3.71
CA ALA A 181 9.79 0.13 4.00
C ALA A 181 9.79 0.99 2.72
N TYR A 182 8.87 1.94 2.65
CA TYR A 182 8.94 3.04 1.69
C TYR A 182 9.67 4.21 2.34
N GLU A 183 10.91 4.50 1.93
CA GLU A 183 11.61 5.72 2.34
C GLU A 183 11.20 6.85 1.38
N ILE A 184 10.28 7.70 1.82
CA ILE A 184 9.64 8.74 1.00
C ILE A 184 10.21 10.09 1.39
N ASP A 185 10.71 10.83 0.41
CA ASP A 185 11.03 12.25 0.54
C ASP A 185 9.93 13.06 -0.15
N PHE A 186 8.98 13.58 0.64
CA PHE A 186 7.86 14.38 0.15
C PHE A 186 8.31 15.74 -0.40
N ASP A 187 9.40 16.30 0.13
CA ASP A 187 9.94 17.58 -0.34
C ASP A 187 10.78 17.38 -1.62
N GLY A 188 11.54 16.28 -1.66
CA GLY A 188 12.37 15.85 -2.79
C GLY A 188 11.61 15.13 -3.91
N ASN A 189 10.36 14.75 -3.68
CA ASN A 189 9.53 13.99 -4.62
C ASN A 189 10.18 12.66 -5.06
N THR A 190 10.66 11.89 -4.08
CA THR A 190 11.26 10.57 -4.34
C THR A 190 10.78 9.50 -3.37
N VAL A 191 10.88 8.24 -3.79
CA VAL A 191 10.66 7.07 -2.94
C VAL A 191 11.75 6.03 -3.21
N ALA A 192 12.39 5.53 -2.16
CA ALA A 192 13.26 4.37 -2.20
C ALA A 192 12.55 3.17 -1.55
N PHE A 193 12.95 1.96 -1.96
CA PHE A 193 12.34 0.71 -1.48
C PHE A 193 13.34 -0.09 -0.67
N TRP A 194 12.94 -0.39 0.57
CA TRP A 194 13.66 -1.25 1.47
C TRP A 194 12.91 -2.56 1.63
N HIS A 195 13.63 -3.67 1.59
CA HIS A 195 13.05 -5.01 1.65
C HIS A 195 13.97 -5.99 2.35
N SER A 196 13.36 -6.96 3.03
CA SER A 196 13.97 -8.20 3.47
C SER A 196 12.88 -9.29 3.62
N THR A 197 13.29 -10.50 3.97
CA THR A 197 12.34 -11.57 4.31
C THR A 197 12.64 -12.18 5.69
N GLY A 198 11.61 -12.77 6.30
CA GLY A 198 11.74 -13.44 7.60
C GLY A 198 12.27 -12.50 8.67
N SER A 199 13.39 -12.86 9.30
CA SER A 199 14.04 -12.11 10.38
C SER A 199 15.16 -11.18 9.91
N ASP A 200 15.47 -11.15 8.61
CA ASP A 200 16.62 -10.41 8.12
C ASP A 200 16.39 -8.89 8.20
N PRO A 201 17.42 -8.09 8.50
CA PRO A 201 17.29 -6.64 8.49
C PRO A 201 16.99 -6.12 7.08
N LEU A 202 16.19 -5.07 7.00
CA LEU A 202 15.89 -4.36 5.76
C LEU A 202 17.17 -3.90 5.08
N THR A 203 17.20 -4.06 3.76
CA THR A 203 18.22 -3.48 2.89
C THR A 203 17.54 -2.63 1.83
N LYS A 204 18.20 -1.54 1.41
CA LYS A 204 17.72 -0.74 0.29
C LYS A 204 17.92 -1.54 -0.99
N VAL A 205 16.84 -1.99 -1.59
CA VAL A 205 16.85 -2.82 -2.81
C VAL A 205 16.50 -2.03 -4.07
N VAL A 206 15.85 -0.87 -3.91
CA VAL A 206 15.66 0.12 -4.98
C VAL A 206 16.08 1.48 -4.45
N ASP A 207 17.00 2.13 -5.15
CA ASP A 207 17.38 3.52 -4.89
C ASP A 207 16.19 4.48 -5.10
N ALA A 208 16.35 5.72 -4.68
CA ALA A 208 15.29 6.72 -4.78
C ALA A 208 14.83 6.94 -6.23
N VAL A 209 13.55 6.66 -6.49
CA VAL A 209 12.85 6.88 -7.77
C VAL A 209 12.07 8.17 -7.69
N SER A 210 12.19 9.03 -8.71
CA SER A 210 11.37 10.24 -8.82
C SER A 210 9.89 9.90 -9.01
N VAL A 211 9.05 10.51 -8.19
CA VAL A 211 7.58 10.34 -8.19
C VAL A 211 6.91 11.69 -7.99
N THR A 212 5.58 11.75 -8.05
CA THR A 212 4.83 12.90 -7.53
C THR A 212 4.34 12.52 -6.13
N ALA A 213 5.15 12.77 -5.11
CA ALA A 213 4.86 12.36 -3.74
C ALA A 213 3.83 13.32 -3.12
N THR A 214 2.56 13.07 -3.38
CA THR A 214 1.45 13.84 -2.81
C THR A 214 0.62 12.97 -1.89
N SER A 215 0.48 13.42 -0.64
CA SER A 215 -0.39 12.83 0.37
C SER A 215 -1.02 13.92 1.23
N ASP A 216 -2.26 13.73 1.66
CA ASP A 216 -2.92 14.58 2.66
C ASP A 216 -2.74 14.10 4.12
N GLY A 217 -2.01 12.98 4.31
CA GLY A 217 -1.79 12.33 5.60
C GLY A 217 -2.93 11.41 6.04
N LYS A 218 -3.93 11.17 5.18
CA LYS A 218 -5.11 10.33 5.42
C LYS A 218 -5.48 9.50 4.18
N ASP A 219 -4.47 9.14 3.40
CA ASP A 219 -4.64 8.54 2.07
C ASP A 219 -3.63 7.43 1.78
N TRP A 220 -2.95 6.93 2.82
CA TRP A 220 -2.22 5.67 2.74
C TRP A 220 -3.11 4.53 3.23
N HIS A 221 -3.35 3.57 2.35
CA HIS A 221 -4.25 2.45 2.53
C HIS A 221 -3.47 1.21 2.94
N LEU A 222 -3.40 0.93 4.24
CA LEU A 222 -2.96 -0.37 4.74
C LEU A 222 -4.08 -1.38 4.51
N GLY A 223 -3.94 -2.14 3.45
CA GLY A 223 -4.90 -3.17 3.08
C GLY A 223 -4.77 -3.52 1.62
N VAL A 224 -5.89 -3.97 1.04
CA VAL A 224 -5.92 -4.51 -0.31
C VAL A 224 -7.14 -4.02 -1.06
N LEU A 225 -6.89 -3.61 -2.30
CA LEU A 225 -7.87 -3.45 -3.36
C LEU A 225 -7.61 -4.51 -4.42
N GLU A 226 -8.65 -5.25 -4.85
CA GLU A 226 -8.57 -6.20 -5.95
C GLU A 226 -9.52 -5.78 -7.09
N LEU A 227 -8.96 -5.63 -8.30
CA LEU A 227 -9.73 -5.34 -9.50
C LEU A 227 -10.49 -6.58 -9.98
N GLN A 228 -11.70 -6.39 -10.51
CA GLN A 228 -12.41 -7.49 -11.14
C GLN A 228 -11.76 -7.91 -12.47
N ARG A 229 -11.93 -9.19 -12.82
CA ARG A 229 -11.55 -9.71 -14.14
C ARG A 229 -12.63 -10.64 -14.68
N THR A 230 -13.10 -10.36 -15.89
CA THR A 230 -14.12 -11.20 -16.55
C THR A 230 -13.67 -12.66 -16.61
N GLY A 231 -14.54 -13.56 -16.15
CA GLY A 231 -14.27 -15.01 -16.13
C GLY A 231 -13.55 -15.50 -14.87
N TYR A 232 -13.30 -14.62 -13.89
CA TYR A 232 -12.70 -14.97 -12.60
C TYR A 232 -13.65 -14.52 -11.48
N GLU A 233 -14.30 -15.49 -10.86
CA GLU A 233 -15.20 -15.27 -9.72
C GLU A 233 -14.40 -14.94 -8.45
N ASP A 234 -15.08 -14.31 -7.49
CA ASP A 234 -14.52 -14.08 -6.17
C ASP A 234 -14.30 -15.39 -5.42
N ALA A 235 -13.19 -15.45 -4.68
CA ALA A 235 -12.92 -16.44 -3.65
C ALA A 235 -12.39 -15.70 -2.42
N ASP A 236 -12.58 -16.24 -1.23
CA ASP A 236 -12.03 -15.61 -0.02
C ASP A 236 -10.51 -15.54 -0.10
N GLU A 237 -9.95 -14.37 0.22
CA GLU A 237 -8.51 -14.10 0.14
C GLU A 237 -8.00 -13.47 1.42
N ASP A 238 -6.96 -14.07 2.00
CA ASP A 238 -6.37 -13.67 3.28
C ASP A 238 -4.95 -13.09 3.09
N PHE A 239 -4.74 -11.93 3.69
CA PHE A 239 -3.50 -11.16 3.68
C PHE A 239 -3.08 -10.88 5.12
N TYR A 240 -1.84 -11.20 5.48
CA TYR A 240 -1.35 -11.04 6.86
C TYR A 240 -0.42 -9.84 6.92
N PHE A 241 -0.66 -8.93 7.87
CA PHE A 241 0.11 -7.72 8.09
C PHE A 241 0.59 -7.61 9.53
N SER A 242 1.81 -7.10 9.73
CA SER A 242 2.35 -6.74 11.05
C SER A 242 3.45 -5.69 10.91
N SER A 243 4.07 -5.27 12.01
CA SER A 243 5.16 -4.28 12.01
C SER A 243 4.80 -2.98 11.30
N VAL A 244 3.54 -2.55 11.41
CA VAL A 244 3.05 -1.36 10.69
C VAL A 244 3.30 -0.11 11.51
N TYR A 245 4.14 0.80 11.03
CA TYR A 245 4.38 2.10 11.67
C TYR A 245 5.02 3.07 10.68
N ILE A 246 5.06 4.35 11.06
CA ILE A 246 5.73 5.39 10.28
C ILE A 246 6.74 6.08 11.18
N GLU A 247 7.96 6.27 10.69
CA GLU A 247 9.03 6.95 11.41
C GLU A 247 9.64 8.09 10.59
N ASP A 248 10.33 9.00 11.28
CA ASP A 248 11.27 9.93 10.68
C ASP A 248 12.73 9.50 10.90
N GLY A 249 13.68 10.23 10.33
CA GLY A 249 15.11 10.02 10.57
C GLY A 249 15.75 8.93 9.71
N GLU A 250 16.71 8.20 10.30
CA GLU A 250 17.36 7.05 9.66
C GLU A 250 16.44 5.83 9.66
N VAL A 251 16.42 5.07 8.56
CA VAL A 251 15.56 3.88 8.46
C VAL A 251 15.96 2.84 9.52
N THR A 252 15.02 2.50 10.40
CA THR A 252 15.13 1.35 11.30
C THR A 252 15.12 0.08 10.46
N THR A 253 16.26 -0.61 10.36
CA THR A 253 16.36 -1.80 9.51
C THR A 253 15.96 -3.10 10.21
N GLY A 254 15.93 -3.13 11.53
CA GLY A 254 15.39 -4.23 12.33
C GLY A 254 13.95 -3.99 12.76
N PHE A 255 13.46 -4.80 13.70
CA PHE A 255 12.15 -4.56 14.32
C PHE A 255 12.30 -3.64 15.54
N PRO A 256 11.51 -2.55 15.65
CA PRO A 256 11.55 -1.69 16.82
C PRO A 256 10.99 -2.42 18.05
N ALA A 257 11.50 -2.07 19.23
CA ALA A 257 10.98 -2.61 20.48
C ALA A 257 9.50 -2.24 20.68
N GLY A 258 8.77 -3.08 21.42
CA GLY A 258 7.36 -2.87 21.79
C GLY A 258 7.23 -1.79 22.85
N GLY A 259 7.24 -0.53 22.44
CA GLY A 259 6.94 0.63 23.28
C GLY A 259 5.71 1.34 22.76
N SER A 260 4.67 1.47 23.59
CA SER A 260 3.50 2.30 23.33
C SER A 260 3.87 3.77 23.58
N THR A 261 4.21 4.53 22.54
CA THR A 261 4.40 5.98 22.67
C THR A 261 3.09 6.73 22.40
N GLY A 262 2.20 6.71 23.41
CA GLY A 262 1.11 7.67 23.55
C GLY A 262 1.41 8.63 24.69
N GLY A 263 2.00 9.80 24.41
CA GLY A 263 2.20 10.86 25.41
C GLY A 263 3.24 11.92 25.03
N SER A 264 2.80 13.19 25.02
CA SER A 264 3.56 14.42 24.76
C SER A 264 4.81 14.64 25.64
N PRO A 265 5.74 15.55 25.28
CA PRO A 265 7.10 15.60 25.81
C PRO A 265 7.19 16.32 27.15
N GLY A 266 7.84 15.69 28.12
CA GLY A 266 8.24 16.35 29.36
C GLY A 266 8.55 15.37 30.48
N GLY A 267 9.82 15.26 30.85
CA GLY A 267 10.20 14.61 32.12
C GLY A 267 11.52 13.88 32.04
N SER A 268 12.54 14.49 32.63
CA SER A 268 13.92 14.03 32.73
C SER A 268 14.09 12.60 33.27
N ALA A 269 15.16 11.97 32.78
CA ALA A 269 15.68 10.68 33.20
C ALA A 269 15.85 10.53 34.73
N PRO A 270 15.99 9.27 35.17
CA PRO A 270 17.20 8.96 35.94
C PRO A 270 17.95 7.73 35.42
N SER A 271 19.27 7.88 35.51
CA SER A 271 20.32 6.90 35.30
C SER A 271 20.29 5.72 36.28
N SER A 272 20.54 4.51 35.78
CA SER A 272 21.28 3.46 36.51
C SER A 272 21.90 2.53 35.46
N ALA A 273 23.20 2.67 35.19
CA ALA A 273 24.32 1.98 35.84
C ALA A 273 24.51 0.55 35.31
N ALA A 274 25.62 0.41 34.57
CA ALA A 274 26.08 -0.77 33.87
C ALA A 274 26.43 -1.94 34.80
N SER A 275 26.40 -3.15 34.25
CA SER A 275 27.20 -4.27 34.75
C SER A 275 27.69 -5.11 33.56
N SER A 276 28.97 -4.94 33.27
CA SER A 276 29.80 -5.77 32.41
C SER A 276 30.07 -7.13 33.03
N ALA A 277 29.91 -8.21 32.28
CA ALA A 277 30.56 -9.48 32.59
C ALA A 277 31.14 -10.11 31.30
N SER A 278 32.45 -10.35 31.36
CA SER A 278 33.30 -10.87 30.29
C SER A 278 33.07 -12.35 30.01
N ALA A 279 33.43 -12.73 28.79
CA ALA A 279 33.54 -14.08 28.27
C ALA A 279 34.48 -14.98 29.09
N THR A 280 34.17 -16.27 29.15
CA THR A 280 35.14 -17.32 29.48
C THR A 280 34.84 -18.59 28.67
N SER A 281 35.92 -19.27 28.31
CA SER A 281 36.15 -20.21 27.22
C SER A 281 35.52 -21.61 27.40
N ALA A 282 35.42 -22.32 26.27
CA ALA A 282 34.98 -23.71 26.07
C ALA A 282 35.70 -24.78 26.92
N PRO A 283 35.16 -26.02 26.91
CA PRO A 283 35.90 -27.07 26.21
C PRO A 283 35.07 -27.95 25.26
N THR A 284 35.84 -28.65 24.43
CA THR A 284 35.56 -29.49 23.26
C THR A 284 34.99 -30.89 23.56
N ALA A 285 34.40 -31.51 22.52
CA ALA A 285 34.15 -32.95 22.27
C ALA A 285 32.73 -33.46 22.64
N ALA A 286 32.03 -34.30 21.86
CA ALA A 286 32.30 -35.03 20.62
C ALA A 286 30.97 -35.32 19.88
N THR A 287 31.05 -35.50 18.57
CA THR A 287 30.02 -35.98 17.64
C THR A 287 29.63 -37.45 17.89
N PRO A 288 28.36 -37.81 17.67
CA PRO A 288 28.03 -39.11 17.10
C PRO A 288 27.28 -38.99 15.77
N ALA A 289 27.47 -40.04 14.98
CA ALA A 289 27.24 -40.13 13.56
C ALA A 289 25.76 -40.18 13.12
N VAL A 290 25.59 -39.75 11.88
CA VAL A 290 24.42 -39.84 11.01
C VAL A 290 23.99 -41.30 10.79
N ALA A 291 22.69 -41.56 10.90
CA ALA A 291 22.04 -42.74 10.33
C ALA A 291 20.91 -42.29 9.39
N THR A 292 21.12 -42.51 8.09
CA THR A 292 20.14 -42.33 7.01
C THR A 292 19.22 -43.55 6.93
N PRO A 293 17.88 -43.39 6.90
CA PRO A 293 16.99 -44.45 6.46
C PRO A 293 16.89 -44.48 4.93
N ALA A 294 16.97 -45.69 4.39
CA ALA A 294 16.96 -46.00 2.96
C ALA A 294 15.61 -45.71 2.29
N VAL A 295 15.68 -45.18 1.07
CA VAL A 295 14.59 -44.99 0.11
C VAL A 295 14.19 -46.34 -0.46
N ALA A 296 12.93 -46.73 -0.30
CA ALA A 296 12.35 -47.90 -0.96
C ALA A 296 11.73 -47.50 -2.31
N THR A 297 12.28 -48.05 -3.38
CA THR A 297 11.80 -47.96 -4.77
C THR A 297 10.65 -48.94 -4.99
N PRO A 298 9.47 -48.53 -5.52
CA PRO A 298 8.50 -49.48 -6.03
C PRO A 298 8.90 -49.96 -7.44
N ALA A 299 8.92 -51.28 -7.59
CA ALA A 299 9.22 -51.97 -8.83
C ALA A 299 8.12 -51.81 -9.89
N VAL A 300 8.56 -51.53 -11.12
CA VAL A 300 7.74 -51.55 -12.34
C VAL A 300 7.64 -53.00 -12.83
N ALA A 301 6.41 -53.51 -12.99
CA ALA A 301 6.14 -54.79 -13.64
C ALA A 301 5.55 -54.56 -15.04
N ASN A 302 6.32 -54.89 -16.08
CA ASN A 302 5.83 -55.20 -17.43
C ASN A 302 5.37 -56.67 -17.43
N THR A 303 4.24 -57.11 -18.01
CA THR A 303 3.90 -57.39 -19.43
C THR A 303 2.60 -58.26 -19.38
N PRO A 304 1.91 -58.70 -20.48
CA PRO A 304 1.96 -58.34 -21.90
C PRO A 304 0.57 -58.10 -22.57
N ALA A 305 0.63 -57.83 -23.88
CA ALA A 305 -0.42 -57.49 -24.82
C ALA A 305 -1.44 -58.59 -25.17
N GLY A 306 -2.62 -58.15 -25.65
CA GLY A 306 -3.39 -58.82 -26.70
C GLY A 306 -4.88 -59.06 -26.40
N THR A 307 -5.78 -58.28 -27.02
CA THR A 307 -6.80 -58.68 -28.03
C THR A 307 -7.98 -57.69 -28.09
N THR A 308 -8.22 -57.10 -29.26
CA THR A 308 -9.50 -56.54 -29.77
C THR A 308 -10.49 -57.68 -30.10
N PRO A 309 -11.82 -57.50 -30.31
CA PRO A 309 -12.58 -56.41 -31.01
C PRO A 309 -13.89 -56.00 -30.25
N ALA A 310 -14.84 -55.16 -30.68
CA ALA A 310 -15.32 -54.66 -31.97
C ALA A 310 -16.18 -53.37 -31.82
N VAL A 311 -16.19 -52.61 -32.92
CA VAL A 311 -17.16 -51.62 -33.45
C VAL A 311 -18.60 -51.69 -32.92
N ASN A 312 -19.19 -50.51 -32.60
CA ASN A 312 -20.54 -50.11 -33.03
C ASN A 312 -20.82 -48.59 -32.83
N THR A 313 -21.06 -47.91 -33.95
CA THR A 313 -21.76 -46.61 -34.18
C THR A 313 -22.83 -46.96 -35.24
N PRO A 314 -24.07 -46.43 -35.29
CA PRO A 314 -24.48 -45.01 -35.25
C PRO A 314 -25.79 -44.78 -34.43
N ALA A 315 -26.39 -43.60 -34.25
CA ALA A 315 -26.78 -42.55 -35.18
C ALA A 315 -27.26 -41.31 -34.37
N ALA A 316 -26.94 -40.09 -34.81
CA ALA A 316 -27.83 -39.14 -35.50
C ALA A 316 -28.63 -38.19 -34.59
N ASN A 317 -28.44 -36.92 -34.92
CA ASN A 317 -29.03 -35.66 -34.44
C ASN A 317 -30.58 -35.65 -34.49
N PRO A 318 -31.24 -34.71 -33.79
CA PRO A 318 -31.64 -33.50 -34.52
C PRO A 318 -31.46 -32.16 -33.77
N GLU A 319 -31.19 -31.15 -34.59
CA GLU A 319 -31.25 -29.71 -34.35
C GLU A 319 -32.57 -29.22 -33.73
N TYR A 320 -32.52 -28.15 -32.93
CA TYR A 320 -33.35 -26.93 -33.06
C TYR A 320 -32.92 -25.85 -32.01
N PRO A 321 -33.24 -24.54 -32.17
CA PRO A 321 -32.61 -23.60 -33.09
C PRO A 321 -32.12 -22.30 -32.38
N ALA A 322 -31.48 -21.42 -33.14
CA ALA A 322 -31.11 -20.05 -32.77
C ALA A 322 -32.33 -19.11 -32.59
N PRO A 323 -32.23 -18.02 -31.81
CA PRO A 323 -33.20 -16.93 -31.87
C PRO A 323 -32.78 -15.84 -32.87
N THR A 324 -33.70 -15.56 -33.81
CA THR A 324 -33.63 -14.49 -34.81
C THR A 324 -34.04 -13.14 -34.23
N THR A 325 -33.48 -12.10 -34.83
CA THR A 325 -33.62 -10.66 -34.58
C THR A 325 -34.97 -10.03 -34.97
N LEU A 326 -35.20 -8.84 -34.35
CA LEU A 326 -35.94 -7.63 -34.81
C LEU A 326 -37.48 -7.57 -34.70
N SER A 327 -37.99 -6.67 -33.84
CA SER A 327 -38.37 -5.29 -34.24
C SER A 327 -39.09 -4.48 -33.13
N THR A 328 -38.86 -3.18 -33.21
CA THR A 328 -39.43 -2.00 -32.54
C THR A 328 -40.93 -1.99 -32.21
N VAL A 329 -41.28 -1.50 -31.00
CA VAL A 329 -42.46 -0.65 -30.76
C VAL A 329 -42.13 0.44 -29.74
N THR A 330 -42.56 1.65 -30.07
CA THR A 330 -42.37 2.94 -29.40
C THR A 330 -43.32 3.15 -28.21
N SER A 331 -42.87 3.96 -27.24
CA SER A 331 -43.66 4.84 -26.34
C SER A 331 -44.59 4.21 -25.28
N SER A 332 -44.29 4.44 -24.00
CA SER A 332 -44.95 5.49 -23.19
C SER A 332 -44.70 5.33 -21.68
N ALA A 333 -44.43 6.48 -21.05
CA ALA A 333 -44.71 6.90 -19.67
C ALA A 333 -44.29 6.03 -18.46
N ALA A 334 -43.42 6.64 -17.64
CA ALA A 334 -43.02 6.30 -16.29
C ALA A 334 -44.15 6.49 -15.24
N PRO A 335 -44.01 5.89 -14.04
CA PRO A 335 -45.06 5.82 -13.02
C PRO A 335 -45.19 7.06 -12.13
N ALA A 336 -46.40 7.24 -11.59
CA ALA A 336 -46.74 8.21 -10.57
C ALA A 336 -46.28 7.76 -9.17
N ASN A 337 -45.61 8.64 -8.44
CA ASN A 337 -45.94 9.08 -7.06
C ASN A 337 -44.72 9.69 -6.36
N THR A 338 -44.76 11.00 -6.12
CA THR A 338 -43.93 11.69 -5.13
C THR A 338 -44.87 12.51 -4.23
N PRO A 339 -44.70 12.52 -2.90
CA PRO A 339 -45.35 13.50 -2.03
C PRO A 339 -44.57 14.84 -2.03
N ALA A 340 -45.33 15.92 -1.96
CA ALA A 340 -44.91 17.32 -2.08
C ALA A 340 -44.22 17.92 -0.84
N VAL A 341 -43.34 18.90 -1.06
CA VAL A 341 -43.00 20.03 -0.17
C VAL A 341 -42.61 21.24 -1.06
N PRO A 342 -42.95 22.51 -0.72
CA PRO A 342 -43.16 23.56 -1.72
C PRO A 342 -41.93 24.41 -2.09
N GLU A 343 -42.05 24.95 -3.29
CA GLU A 343 -41.13 25.78 -4.06
C GLU A 343 -41.09 27.24 -3.57
N LYS A 344 -39.89 27.84 -3.52
CA LYS A 344 -39.70 29.29 -3.48
C LYS A 344 -39.09 29.71 -4.81
N VAL A 345 -39.94 30.30 -5.67
CA VAL A 345 -39.63 30.78 -7.02
C VAL A 345 -38.74 32.02 -6.96
N ASN A 346 -37.70 32.07 -7.81
CA ASN A 346 -36.99 33.30 -8.13
C ASN A 346 -36.40 33.23 -9.54
N THR A 347 -36.92 34.01 -10.48
CA THR A 347 -36.31 34.43 -11.77
C THR A 347 -37.15 35.58 -12.39
N PRO A 348 -36.70 36.32 -13.42
CA PRO A 348 -35.55 37.24 -13.42
C PRO A 348 -35.87 38.62 -14.08
N ALA A 349 -34.94 39.57 -13.88
CA ALA A 349 -34.59 40.79 -14.64
C ALA A 349 -35.57 41.51 -15.59
N THR A 350 -35.74 42.83 -15.37
CA THR A 350 -35.76 43.89 -16.40
C THR A 350 -35.38 45.26 -15.77
N GLY A 351 -34.49 46.04 -16.41
CA GLY A 351 -34.29 47.49 -16.13
C GLY A 351 -35.39 48.35 -16.81
N PRO A 352 -35.33 49.70 -16.88
CA PRO A 352 -34.18 50.62 -16.74
C PRO A 352 -34.46 51.97 -15.98
N SER A 353 -33.45 52.85 -15.91
CA SER A 353 -33.52 54.34 -16.02
C SER A 353 -32.89 55.21 -14.91
N SER A 354 -31.76 55.84 -15.29
CA SER A 354 -31.34 57.26 -15.21
C SER A 354 -31.20 58.10 -13.89
N THR A 355 -30.24 59.04 -14.01
CA THR A 355 -29.85 60.21 -13.16
C THR A 355 -28.89 59.89 -12.00
N GLY A 356 -27.76 60.57 -11.76
CA GLY A 356 -27.07 61.72 -12.37
C GLY A 356 -25.92 62.16 -11.44
N GLY A 357 -24.86 62.81 -11.98
CA GLY A 357 -23.79 63.50 -11.21
C GLY A 357 -22.38 62.91 -11.44
N SER A 358 -21.59 63.35 -12.43
CA SER A 358 -20.71 64.54 -12.50
C SER A 358 -19.30 64.36 -11.87
N TYR A 359 -18.33 64.03 -12.74
CA TYR A 359 -16.89 64.41 -12.91
C TYR A 359 -16.07 65.17 -11.82
N PRO A 360 -14.70 65.27 -11.92
CA PRO A 360 -13.71 64.70 -12.87
C PRO A 360 -12.52 63.96 -12.18
N SER A 361 -11.87 62.93 -12.75
CA SER A 361 -10.87 62.86 -13.85
C SER A 361 -9.65 63.80 -13.74
N SER A 362 -8.48 63.22 -13.44
CA SER A 362 -7.26 63.53 -14.17
C SER A 362 -6.40 62.29 -14.39
N SER A 363 -5.90 62.18 -15.61
CA SER A 363 -5.25 61.05 -16.25
C SER A 363 -3.73 61.26 -16.29
N LYS A 364 -2.97 60.17 -16.39
CA LYS A 364 -1.81 60.07 -17.30
C LYS A 364 -1.37 58.62 -17.53
N THR A 365 -1.10 58.36 -18.79
CA THR A 365 -0.95 57.12 -19.56
C THR A 365 0.50 56.55 -19.51
N PRO A 366 0.74 55.35 -20.10
CA PRO A 366 1.90 54.50 -19.83
C PRO A 366 3.10 54.76 -20.73
N SER A 367 4.27 54.30 -20.29
CA SER A 367 5.54 54.35 -21.03
C SER A 367 5.85 53.02 -21.73
N THR A 368 6.22 53.15 -23.01
CA THR A 368 6.59 52.11 -23.95
C THR A 368 8.07 51.70 -23.84
N CYS A 369 8.34 50.44 -24.14
CA CYS A 369 9.68 49.84 -24.22
C CYS A 369 10.25 49.99 -25.65
N ALA A 370 11.46 50.55 -25.77
CA ALA A 370 12.21 50.62 -27.02
C ALA A 370 13.68 50.21 -26.83
N ARG A 371 14.01 49.13 -27.55
CA ARG A 371 15.31 48.62 -28.05
C ARG A 371 16.51 49.60 -28.05
N ARG A 372 17.68 49.11 -27.59
CA ARG A 372 18.99 49.45 -28.19
C ARG A 372 19.89 48.21 -28.31
N ARG A 373 20.34 47.95 -29.54
CA ARG A 373 21.48 47.11 -29.90
C ARG A 373 22.78 47.83 -29.54
N SER A 374 23.77 47.09 -29.06
CA SER A 374 25.19 47.45 -29.16
C SER A 374 25.95 46.23 -29.67
N LEU A 375 26.62 46.40 -30.80
CA LEU A 375 27.63 45.51 -31.37
C LEU A 375 28.99 46.21 -31.17
N ARG A 376 30.00 45.52 -30.59
CA ARG A 376 31.41 45.67 -31.00
C ARG A 376 32.33 44.59 -30.43
N ASN A 377 32.94 43.87 -31.38
CA ASN A 377 34.33 43.38 -31.48
C ASN A 377 34.96 42.39 -30.47
N LYS A 378 35.21 41.18 -31.02
CA LYS A 378 36.51 40.50 -31.23
C LYS A 378 37.60 40.65 -30.14
N ARG A 379 38.03 39.51 -29.58
CA ARG A 379 39.41 39.00 -29.69
C ARG A 379 39.50 37.50 -29.37
N ALA A 380 40.37 36.83 -30.13
CA ALA A 380 40.74 35.44 -30.04
C ALA A 380 42.10 35.29 -29.34
N SER A 381 42.29 34.17 -28.64
CA SER A 381 43.58 33.55 -28.27
C SER A 381 43.21 32.23 -27.57
N LYS A 382 43.27 31.05 -28.22
CA LYS A 382 44.43 30.16 -28.32
C LYS A 382 45.46 30.38 -27.20
N TRP A 383 45.79 29.32 -26.46
CA TRP A 383 47.14 28.79 -26.23
C TRP A 383 47.06 27.49 -25.41
N ALA A 384 47.95 26.56 -25.79
CA ALA A 384 48.40 25.30 -25.17
C ALA A 384 47.37 24.20 -24.94
#